data_AF-A0A946QY02-F1
#
_entry.id   AF-A0A946QY02-F1
#
_cell.length_a   1.000
_cell.length_b   1.000
_cell.length_c   1.000
_cell.angle_alpha   90.00
_cell.angle_beta   90.00
_cell.angle_gamma   90.00
#
_symmetry.space_group_name_H-M   'P 1'
#
loop_
_entity.id
_entity.type
_entity.pdbx_description
1 polymer ?
#
loop_
_entity_poly.entity_id
_entity_poly.type
_entity_poly.pdbx_seq_one_letter_code
_entity_poly.pdbx_strand_id
1 'polypeptide(L)'
;MVGIDASLEFKPVKIAILTISDTRTELTDTSGDILESKIKLSGHEIIYRAIKRDTIDGVRNKISNWINDPLVDVIITTGGTGLTGRDITVEAISPMFDKVIDGFSVIFHQESFKSIGLSTLQSRACAGLAEGTIIFCLPGSNGAVKDG
;
A
#
# COMPACT_ATOMS: atom_id res chain seq x y z
N MET A 1 4.08 4.35 21.45
CA MET A 1 2.94 4.23 20.52
C MET A 1 1.71 4.00 21.37
N VAL A 2 0.67 4.82 21.26
CA VAL A 2 -0.56 4.60 22.03
C VAL A 2 -1.15 3.25 21.61
N GLY A 3 -1.42 2.36 22.55
CA GLY A 3 -2.12 1.10 22.30
C GLY A 3 -1.27 -0.14 21.97
N ILE A 4 0.07 -0.06 21.94
CA ILE A 4 0.92 -1.26 21.86
C ILE A 4 1.26 -1.75 23.27
N ASP A 5 0.86 -2.97 23.59
CA ASP A 5 1.29 -3.67 24.80
C ASP A 5 2.69 -4.25 24.58
N ALA A 6 3.69 -3.60 25.17
CA ALA A 6 5.09 -3.99 25.05
C ALA A 6 5.44 -5.29 25.80
N SER A 7 4.52 -5.88 26.57
CA SER A 7 4.73 -7.16 27.25
C SER A 7 4.46 -8.37 26.34
N LEU A 8 3.73 -8.18 25.24
CA LEU A 8 3.45 -9.24 24.28
C LEU A 8 4.65 -9.49 23.37
N GLU A 9 4.86 -10.76 23.02
CA GLU A 9 5.86 -11.14 22.01
C GLU A 9 5.47 -10.55 20.65
N PHE A 10 6.40 -9.81 20.04
CA PHE A 10 6.22 -9.28 18.70
C PHE A 10 6.18 -10.41 17.67
N LYS A 11 5.16 -10.42 16.82
CA LYS A 11 5.02 -11.38 15.71
C LYS A 11 5.23 -10.66 14.39
N PRO A 12 6.36 -10.89 13.70
CA PRO A 12 6.56 -10.37 12.35
C PRO A 12 5.45 -10.87 11.42
N VAL A 13 4.99 -10.01 10.53
CA VAL A 13 4.14 -10.40 9.40
C VAL A 13 4.96 -10.29 8.12
N LYS A 14 4.57 -11.07 7.13
CA LYS A 14 5.23 -11.14 5.83
C LYS A 14 4.50 -10.26 4.83
N ILE A 15 5.22 -9.25 4.36
CA ILE A 15 4.67 -8.17 3.55
C ILE A 15 5.19 -8.26 2.11
N ALA A 16 4.28 -8.07 1.16
CA ALA A 16 4.60 -7.86 -0.25
C ALA A 16 4.42 -6.38 -0.62
N ILE A 17 5.41 -5.78 -1.30
CA ILE A 17 5.39 -4.38 -1.73
C ILE A 17 5.21 -4.30 -3.26
N LEU A 18 4.19 -3.59 -3.72
CA LEU A 18 3.98 -3.30 -5.14
C LEU A 18 4.05 -1.80 -5.42
N THR A 19 5.07 -1.39 -6.18
CA THR A 19 5.11 -0.06 -6.77
C THR A 19 4.37 -0.08 -8.11
N ILE A 20 3.37 0.78 -8.26
CA ILE A 20 2.58 0.93 -9.49
C ILE A 20 3.03 2.20 -10.21
N SER A 21 3.74 2.03 -11.32
CA SER A 21 4.30 3.13 -12.09
C SER A 21 4.71 2.69 -13.49
N ASP A 22 4.54 3.59 -14.46
CA ASP A 22 5.03 3.39 -15.83
C ASP A 22 6.50 3.74 -16.03
N THR A 23 7.08 4.54 -15.13
CA THR A 23 8.39 5.16 -15.31
C THR A 23 9.41 4.72 -14.29
N ARG A 24 8.98 4.21 -13.12
CA ARG A 24 9.90 3.74 -12.08
C ARG A 24 10.60 2.45 -12.50
N THR A 25 11.83 2.35 -12.05
CA THR A 25 12.70 1.18 -12.11
C THR A 25 13.17 0.86 -10.70
N GLU A 26 13.80 -0.29 -10.49
CA GLU A 26 14.36 -0.66 -9.18
C GLU A 26 15.32 0.41 -8.63
N LEU A 27 16.09 1.06 -9.50
CA LEU A 27 17.04 2.13 -9.11
C LEU A 27 16.37 3.47 -8.77
N THR A 28 15.11 3.67 -9.18
CA THR A 28 14.43 4.96 -9.05
C THR A 28 13.18 4.89 -8.18
N ASP A 29 12.85 3.71 -7.65
CA ASP A 29 11.69 3.44 -6.82
C ASP A 29 11.89 3.88 -5.36
N THR A 30 12.02 5.19 -5.17
CA THR A 30 12.24 5.78 -3.85
C THR A 30 11.08 5.54 -2.88
N SER A 31 9.85 5.42 -3.38
CA SER A 31 8.67 5.14 -2.56
C SER A 31 8.70 3.71 -2.03
N GLY A 32 9.02 2.73 -2.89
CA GLY A 32 9.25 1.35 -2.46
C GLY A 32 10.41 1.23 -1.47
N ASP A 33 11.49 1.99 -1.65
CA ASP A 33 12.64 2.00 -0.72
C ASP A 33 12.25 2.52 0.67
N ILE A 34 11.42 3.56 0.73
CA ILE A 34 10.91 4.11 1.99
C ILE A 34 10.00 3.10 2.69
N LEU A 35 9.09 2.46 1.97
CA LEU A 35 8.24 1.40 2.52
C LEU A 35 9.08 0.26 3.08
N GLU A 36 10.03 -0.24 2.29
CA GLU A 36 10.91 -1.32 2.68
C GLU A 36 11.69 -0.99 3.96
N SER A 37 12.25 0.22 4.02
CA SER A 37 12.98 0.69 5.19
C SER A 37 12.09 0.76 6.43
N LYS A 38 10.88 1.34 6.32
CA LYS A 38 9.92 1.44 7.42
C LYS A 38 9.50 0.05 7.93
N ILE A 39 9.14 -0.85 7.03
CA ILE A 39 8.68 -2.21 7.34
C ILE A 39 9.77 -2.97 8.12
N LYS A 40 11.01 -2.93 7.63
CA LYS A 40 12.16 -3.57 8.31
C LYS A 40 12.44 -2.94 9.67
N LEU A 41 12.39 -1.61 9.78
CA LEU A 41 12.57 -0.91 11.05
C LEU A 41 11.49 -1.24 12.08
N SER A 42 10.28 -1.57 11.62
CA SER A 42 9.17 -2.04 12.46
C SER A 42 9.28 -3.53 12.83
N GLY A 43 10.30 -4.25 12.35
CA GLY A 43 10.55 -5.66 12.67
C GLY A 43 9.82 -6.67 11.79
N HIS A 44 9.11 -6.23 10.75
CA HIS A 44 8.38 -7.10 9.84
C HIS A 44 9.26 -7.61 8.69
N GLU A 45 8.78 -8.63 7.98
CA GLU A 45 9.51 -9.28 6.89
C GLU A 45 8.98 -8.82 5.53
N ILE A 46 9.88 -8.59 4.58
CA ILE A 46 9.52 -8.34 3.19
C ILE A 46 9.84 -9.59 2.40
N ILE A 47 8.80 -10.26 1.92
CA ILE A 47 8.94 -11.50 1.16
C ILE A 47 8.89 -11.28 -0.34
N TYR A 48 8.23 -10.21 -0.78
CA TYR A 48 8.18 -9.82 -2.18
C TYR A 48 8.26 -8.31 -2.36
N ARG A 49 8.95 -7.90 -3.42
CA ARG A 49 8.92 -6.54 -3.95
C ARG A 49 8.80 -6.61 -5.46
N ALA A 50 7.93 -5.78 -6.03
CA ALA A 50 7.74 -5.73 -7.48
C ALA A 50 7.34 -4.33 -7.95
N ILE A 51 7.60 -4.06 -9.23
CA ILE A 51 7.11 -2.88 -9.94
C ILE A 51 6.19 -3.34 -11.07
N LYS A 52 5.02 -2.73 -11.20
CA LYS A 52 4.09 -2.96 -12.32
C LYS A 52 3.63 -1.66 -12.95
N ARG A 53 3.38 -1.71 -14.26
CA ARG A 53 2.73 -0.61 -14.98
C ARG A 53 1.30 -0.42 -14.51
N ASP A 54 0.81 0.80 -14.65
CA ASP A 54 -0.51 1.21 -14.19
C ASP A 54 -1.61 0.70 -15.14
N THR A 55 -1.87 -0.61 -15.05
CA THR A 55 -2.83 -1.33 -15.87
C THR A 55 -3.64 -2.26 -14.98
N ILE A 56 -4.97 -2.29 -15.19
CA ILE A 56 -5.88 -3.11 -14.37
C ILE A 56 -5.43 -4.57 -14.35
N ASP A 57 -5.19 -5.18 -15.51
CA ASP A 57 -4.80 -6.59 -15.59
C ASP A 57 -3.43 -6.85 -14.95
N GLY A 58 -2.46 -5.97 -15.17
CA GLY A 58 -1.11 -6.13 -14.61
C GLY A 58 -1.09 -6.05 -13.09
N VAL A 59 -1.87 -5.13 -12.52
CA VAL A 59 -2.04 -4.96 -11.07
C VAL A 59 -2.83 -6.14 -10.50
N ARG A 60 -4.01 -6.44 -11.02
CA ARG A 60 -4.86 -7.54 -10.53
C ARG A 60 -4.16 -8.88 -10.58
N ASN A 61 -3.50 -9.22 -11.68
CA ASN A 61 -2.75 -10.47 -11.78
C ASN A 61 -1.65 -10.56 -10.73
N LYS A 62 -0.94 -9.46 -10.42
CA LYS A 62 0.10 -9.46 -9.39
C LYS A 62 -0.51 -9.61 -7.99
N ILE A 63 -1.58 -8.87 -7.69
CA ILE A 63 -2.27 -8.95 -6.39
C ILE A 63 -2.88 -10.35 -6.19
N SER A 64 -3.58 -10.91 -7.16
CA SER A 64 -4.16 -12.26 -7.07
C SER A 64 -3.09 -13.34 -6.85
N ASN A 65 -1.92 -13.24 -7.49
CA ASN A 65 -0.83 -14.19 -7.25
C ASN A 65 -0.34 -14.15 -5.80
N TRP A 66 -0.31 -12.96 -5.17
CA TRP A 66 0.10 -12.82 -3.79
C TRP A 66 -0.99 -13.19 -2.79
N ILE A 67 -2.26 -12.91 -3.07
CA ILE A 67 -3.38 -13.39 -2.26
C ILE A 67 -3.37 -14.92 -2.18
N ASN A 68 -3.07 -15.61 -3.29
CA ASN A 68 -3.02 -17.07 -3.34
C ASN A 68 -1.73 -17.68 -2.74
N ASP A 69 -0.78 -16.85 -2.32
CA ASP A 69 0.46 -17.32 -1.69
C ASP A 69 0.27 -17.37 -0.16
N PRO A 70 0.29 -18.57 0.47
CA PRO A 70 0.09 -18.70 1.91
C PRO A 70 1.19 -18.06 2.76
N LEU A 71 2.27 -17.56 2.15
CA LEU A 71 3.31 -16.80 2.84
C LEU A 71 2.99 -15.31 2.95
N VAL A 72 2.03 -14.77 2.19
CA VAL A 72 1.72 -13.33 2.17
C VAL A 72 0.60 -12.99 3.15
N ASP A 73 0.96 -12.32 4.24
CA ASP A 73 -0.02 -11.82 5.22
C ASP A 73 -0.62 -10.47 4.78
N VAL A 74 0.23 -9.59 4.22
CA VAL A 74 -0.12 -8.20 3.89
C VAL A 74 0.46 -7.80 2.53
N ILE A 75 -0.32 -7.04 1.75
CA ILE A 75 0.14 -6.37 0.54
C ILE A 75 0.06 -4.86 0.75
N ILE A 76 1.15 -4.15 0.45
CA ILE A 76 1.18 -2.69 0.45
C ILE A 76 1.54 -2.21 -0.96
N THR A 77 0.68 -1.37 -1.53
CA THR A 77 0.91 -0.77 -2.85
C THR A 77 1.21 0.73 -2.73
N THR A 78 1.99 1.26 -3.67
CA THR A 78 2.23 2.69 -3.80
C THR A 78 2.18 3.13 -5.26
N GLY A 79 1.41 4.17 -5.57
CA GLY A 79 1.29 4.74 -6.92
C GLY A 79 -0.01 4.39 -7.65
N GLY A 80 -0.27 5.08 -8.76
CA GLY A 80 -1.47 4.91 -9.61
C GLY A 80 -2.79 5.31 -8.95
N THR A 81 -2.76 6.14 -7.90
CA THR A 81 -3.96 6.58 -7.16
C THR A 81 -4.37 8.04 -7.39
N GLY A 82 -3.71 8.75 -8.32
CA GLY A 82 -4.10 10.12 -8.69
C GLY A 82 -5.48 10.22 -9.33
N LEU A 83 -5.87 11.43 -9.76
CA LEU A 83 -7.18 11.70 -10.39
C LEU A 83 -7.13 11.69 -11.93
N THR A 84 -6.00 11.35 -12.53
CA THR A 84 -5.90 11.31 -14.00
C THR A 84 -6.51 10.02 -14.53
N GLY A 85 -6.94 10.01 -15.80
CA GLY A 85 -7.47 8.78 -16.42
C GLY A 85 -6.45 7.63 -16.55
N ARG A 86 -5.19 7.85 -16.16
CA ARG A 86 -4.14 6.83 -16.10
C ARG A 86 -4.09 6.12 -14.74
N ASP A 87 -4.49 6.81 -13.68
CA ASP A 87 -4.43 6.31 -12.31
C ASP A 87 -5.56 5.31 -12.04
N ILE A 88 -5.25 4.01 -12.03
CA ILE A 88 -6.27 2.95 -11.95
C ILE A 88 -6.15 2.06 -10.72
N THR A 89 -5.24 2.34 -9.78
CA THR A 89 -4.96 1.44 -8.63
C THR A 89 -6.23 1.18 -7.81
N VAL A 90 -7.03 2.22 -7.54
CA VAL A 90 -8.26 2.09 -6.75
C VAL A 90 -9.30 1.25 -7.51
N GLU A 91 -9.48 1.52 -8.80
CA GLU A 91 -10.39 0.78 -9.69
C GLU A 91 -9.96 -0.69 -9.90
N ALA A 92 -8.66 -0.94 -9.91
CA ALA A 92 -8.11 -2.28 -10.05
C ALA A 92 -8.32 -3.10 -8.78
N ILE A 93 -8.00 -2.54 -7.62
CA ILE A 93 -7.87 -3.29 -6.36
C ILE A 93 -9.17 -3.30 -5.55
N SER A 94 -9.94 -2.21 -5.51
CA SER A 94 -11.15 -2.15 -4.67
C SER A 94 -12.20 -3.23 -4.98
N PRO A 95 -12.43 -3.62 -6.26
CA PRO A 95 -13.34 -4.72 -6.58
C PRO A 95 -12.87 -6.10 -6.11
N MET A 96 -11.61 -6.24 -5.67
CA MET A 96 -11.06 -7.49 -5.14
C MET A 96 -11.31 -7.65 -3.64
N PHE A 97 -11.80 -6.60 -2.94
CA PHE A 97 -12.00 -6.67 -1.50
C PHE A 97 -13.30 -7.41 -1.15
N ASP A 98 -13.20 -8.39 -0.25
CA ASP A 98 -14.34 -8.97 0.45
C ASP A 98 -14.94 -7.97 1.44
N LYS A 99 -14.07 -7.19 2.09
CA LYS A 99 -14.42 -6.17 3.08
C LYS A 99 -13.53 -4.95 2.92
N VAL A 100 -14.16 -3.80 2.78
CA VAL A 100 -13.46 -2.51 2.74
C VAL A 100 -13.12 -2.07 4.17
N ILE A 101 -11.95 -1.47 4.37
CA ILE A 101 -11.52 -0.86 5.63
C ILE A 101 -11.66 0.66 5.48
N ASP A 102 -12.90 1.17 5.52
CA ASP A 102 -13.19 2.59 5.22
C ASP A 102 -12.42 3.57 6.12
N GLY A 103 -12.23 3.19 7.40
CA GLY A 103 -11.51 3.98 8.38
C GLY A 103 -10.06 4.29 7.99
N PHE A 104 -9.43 3.45 7.14
CA PHE A 104 -8.07 3.71 6.66
C PHE A 104 -7.98 5.00 5.87
N SER A 105 -8.85 5.18 4.87
CA SER A 105 -8.84 6.39 4.03
C SER A 105 -9.12 7.65 4.85
N VAL A 106 -10.03 7.56 5.83
CA VAL A 106 -10.37 8.68 6.73
C VAL A 106 -9.15 9.11 7.54
N ILE A 107 -8.48 8.17 8.22
CA ILE A 107 -7.30 8.48 9.04
C ILE A 107 -6.14 8.95 8.15
N PHE A 108 -5.92 8.31 7.01
CA PHE A 108 -4.90 8.73 6.04
C PHE A 108 -5.08 10.20 5.63
N HIS A 109 -6.31 10.60 5.26
CA HIS A 109 -6.60 11.98 4.88
C HIS A 109 -6.48 12.95 6.06
N GLN A 110 -6.83 12.55 7.28
CA GLN A 110 -6.63 13.38 8.48
C GLN A 110 -5.14 13.63 8.76
N GLU A 111 -4.29 12.61 8.66
CA GLU A 111 -2.84 12.76 8.85
C GLU A 111 -2.21 13.53 7.69
N SER A 112 -2.56 13.21 6.45
CA SER A 112 -2.09 13.94 5.26
C SER A 112 -2.54 15.41 5.28
N PHE A 113 -3.71 15.74 5.81
CA PHE A 113 -4.13 17.14 5.93
C PHE A 113 -3.18 17.94 6.82
N LYS A 114 -2.60 17.33 7.86
CA LYS A 114 -1.60 17.99 8.71
C LYS A 114 -0.29 18.28 7.97
N SER A 115 0.08 17.45 6.99
CA SER A 115 1.34 17.57 6.25
C SER A 115 1.22 18.44 4.98
N ILE A 116 0.17 18.22 4.17
CA ILE A 116 0.00 18.81 2.84
C ILE A 116 -1.29 19.64 2.67
N GLY A 117 -2.09 19.79 3.73
CA GLY A 117 -3.33 20.57 3.73
C GLY A 117 -4.36 20.04 2.74
N LEU A 118 -5.02 20.97 2.03
CA LEU A 118 -6.07 20.64 1.04
C LEU A 118 -5.58 19.79 -0.13
N SER A 119 -4.26 19.69 -0.35
CA SER A 119 -3.70 18.84 -1.40
C SER A 119 -4.07 17.36 -1.21
N THR A 120 -4.38 16.93 0.02
CA THR A 120 -4.85 15.56 0.29
C THR A 120 -6.12 15.17 -0.48
N LEU A 121 -6.95 16.16 -0.87
CA LEU A 121 -8.16 15.93 -1.67
C LEU A 121 -7.87 15.35 -3.07
N GLN A 122 -6.64 15.48 -3.56
CA GLN A 122 -6.20 14.93 -4.85
C GLN A 122 -5.60 13.53 -4.73
N SER A 123 -5.38 13.06 -3.50
CA SER A 123 -4.90 11.71 -3.22
C SER A 123 -6.08 10.76 -3.14
N ARG A 124 -5.88 9.52 -3.58
CA ARG A 124 -6.76 8.41 -3.23
C ARG A 124 -5.96 7.36 -2.49
N ALA A 125 -6.52 6.86 -1.40
CA ALA A 125 -5.97 5.76 -0.62
C ALA A 125 -7.13 4.84 -0.23
N CYS A 126 -6.92 3.53 -0.31
CA CYS A 126 -7.93 2.56 0.08
C CYS A 126 -7.28 1.34 0.74
N ALA A 127 -8.06 0.62 1.53
CA ALA A 127 -7.63 -0.63 2.12
C ALA A 127 -8.80 -1.60 2.23
N GLY A 128 -8.48 -2.89 2.25
CA GLY A 128 -9.47 -3.95 2.30
C GLY A 128 -8.86 -5.30 2.64
N LEU A 129 -9.72 -6.25 2.94
CA LEU A 129 -9.41 -7.66 3.07
C LEU A 129 -9.82 -8.39 1.79
N ALA A 130 -8.97 -9.24 1.26
CA ALA A 130 -9.26 -10.13 0.14
C ALA A 130 -8.72 -11.54 0.44
N GLU A 131 -9.61 -12.51 0.55
CA GLU A 131 -9.35 -13.94 0.83
C GLU A 131 -8.41 -14.17 2.04
N GLY A 132 -8.49 -13.29 3.05
CA GLY A 132 -7.67 -13.37 4.26
C GLY A 132 -6.39 -12.53 4.23
N THR A 133 -6.00 -11.98 3.07
CA THR A 133 -4.86 -11.06 2.94
C THR A 133 -5.31 -9.60 3.09
N ILE A 134 -4.62 -8.83 3.92
CA ILE A 134 -4.90 -7.39 4.08
C ILE A 134 -4.15 -6.61 3.01
N ILE A 135 -4.81 -5.66 2.36
CA ILE A 135 -4.24 -4.86 1.28
C ILE A 135 -4.39 -3.37 1.61
N PHE A 136 -3.29 -2.63 1.55
CA PHE A 136 -3.25 -1.17 1.66
C PHE A 136 -2.77 -0.55 0.35
N CYS A 137 -3.46 0.47 -0.13
CA CYS A 137 -3.11 1.21 -1.34
C CYS A 137 -2.80 2.66 -0.99
N LEU A 138 -1.54 3.05 -1.14
CA LEU A 138 -1.02 4.37 -0.83
C LEU A 138 -0.76 5.18 -2.11
N PRO A 139 -0.82 6.52 -2.06
CA PRO A 139 -0.32 7.35 -3.15
C PRO A 139 1.17 7.17 -3.42
N GLY A 140 1.59 7.51 -4.64
CA GLY A 140 2.95 7.28 -5.13
C GLY A 140 4.00 8.27 -4.63
N SER A 141 3.61 9.34 -3.93
CA SER A 141 4.55 10.35 -3.45
C SER A 141 5.28 9.90 -2.19
N ASN A 142 6.56 10.25 -2.06
CA ASN A 142 7.34 9.94 -0.86
C ASN A 142 6.71 10.52 0.43
N GLY A 143 5.97 11.63 0.32
CA GLY A 143 5.23 12.21 1.44
C GLY A 143 4.08 11.32 1.88
N ALA A 144 3.24 10.89 0.94
CA ALA A 144 2.11 10.01 1.24
C ALA A 144 2.53 8.66 1.82
N VAL A 145 3.65 8.10 1.35
CA VAL A 145 4.24 6.88 1.91
C VAL A 145 4.82 7.09 3.32
N LYS A 146 5.22 8.32 3.66
CA LYS A 146 5.66 8.67 5.01
C LYS A 146 4.49 8.87 5.97
N ASP A 147 3.38 9.40 5.47
CA ASP A 147 2.17 9.68 6.26
C ASP A 147 1.33 8.42 6.49
N GLY A 148 1.39 7.46 5.54
CA GLY A 148 0.77 6.14 5.63
C GLY A 148 1.65 5.05 6.23
#